data_AF-A0A3D2VV96-F1
#
_entry.id   AF-A0A3D2VV96-F1
#
_cell.length_a   1.000
_cell.length_b   1.000
_cell.length_c   1.000
_cell.angle_alpha   90.00
_cell.angle_beta   90.00
_cell.angle_gamma   90.00
#
_symmetry.space_group_name_H-M   'P 1'
#
loop_
_entity.id
_entity.type
_entity.pdbx_description
1 polymer ?
#
loop_
_entity_poly.entity_id
_entity_poly.type
_entity_poly.pdbx_seq_one_letter_code
_entity_poly.pdbx_strand_id
1 'polypeptide(L)'
;LARALAPRPRLLLLDEPFSSLDVALREGLAREIRAILLREGIGGLLVSHDQLEAFAFADEIGVLHQGRLLQWDSAYNLYHRPADRFVAGFIGQGVLLAGRMGEGSRVCTELGDIDGVPLIDCAPGDPVDVLVRPDDVTHDDASPLTAEVVDRAFRGADFLYGLKLDSGARLLCLAPSHHDHAPGQRIGIRLDIDHLVMFRSG
;
A
#
# COMPACT_ATOMS: atom_id res chain seq x y z
N LEU A 1 -13.14 20.83 18.48
CA LEU A 1 -12.38 21.60 17.48
C LEU A 1 -12.49 23.12 17.64
N ALA A 2 -13.68 23.73 17.49
CA ALA A 2 -13.86 25.19 17.54
C ALA A 2 -13.23 25.86 18.79
N ARG A 3 -13.41 25.26 19.97
CA ARG A 3 -12.79 25.73 21.22
C ARG A 3 -11.25 25.69 21.20
N ALA A 4 -10.66 24.69 20.54
CA ALA A 4 -9.21 24.53 20.44
C ALA A 4 -8.59 25.50 19.42
N LEU A 5 -9.35 25.89 18.39
CA LEU A 5 -8.93 26.85 17.37
C LEU A 5 -9.19 28.32 17.77
N ALA A 6 -10.16 28.59 18.66
CA ALA A 6 -10.48 29.93 19.14
C ALA A 6 -9.26 30.76 19.62
N PRO A 7 -8.27 30.20 20.35
CA PRO A 7 -7.08 30.96 20.75
C PRO A 7 -6.02 31.12 19.65
N ARG A 8 -6.26 30.64 18.41
CA ARG A 8 -5.30 30.61 17.30
C ARG A 8 -3.93 30.03 17.71
N PRO A 9 -3.89 28.76 18.13
CA PRO A 9 -2.64 28.14 18.56
C PRO A 9 -1.67 28.02 17.39
N ARG A 10 -0.37 27.94 17.68
CA ARG A 10 0.64 27.63 16.65
C ARG A 10 0.64 26.15 16.25
N LEU A 11 0.16 25.28 17.14
CA LEU A 11 0.14 23.84 16.99
C LEU A 11 -1.15 23.26 17.59
N LEU A 12 -1.83 22.40 16.83
CA LEU A 12 -2.97 21.61 17.29
C LEU A 12 -2.56 20.14 17.43
N LEU A 13 -2.80 19.56 18.60
CA LEU A 13 -2.58 18.15 18.87
C LEU A 13 -3.93 17.42 18.88
N LEU A 14 -4.03 16.33 18.13
CA LEU A 14 -5.22 15.51 17.96
C LEU A 14 -4.86 14.06 18.27
N ASP A 15 -5.45 13.50 19.31
CA ASP A 15 -5.21 12.11 19.73
C ASP A 15 -6.47 11.29 19.47
N GLU A 16 -6.43 10.43 18.46
CA GLU A 16 -7.53 9.61 17.94
C GLU A 16 -8.90 10.33 17.86
N PRO A 17 -8.97 11.54 17.26
CA PRO A 17 -10.12 12.44 17.38
C PRO A 17 -11.39 11.90 16.72
N PHE A 18 -11.30 10.97 15.76
CA PHE A 18 -12.43 10.48 14.96
C PHE A 18 -12.72 8.99 15.17
N SER A 19 -12.10 8.36 16.17
CA SER A 19 -12.20 6.91 16.44
C SER A 19 -13.64 6.38 16.61
N SER A 20 -14.59 7.23 17.00
CA SER A 20 -16.01 6.88 17.20
C SER A 20 -16.88 7.01 15.95
N LEU A 21 -16.35 7.50 14.83
CA LEU A 21 -17.10 7.75 13.60
C LEU A 21 -16.99 6.58 12.61
N ASP A 22 -17.86 6.52 11.61
CA ASP A 22 -17.67 5.60 10.48
C ASP A 22 -16.51 6.06 9.57
N VAL A 23 -15.95 5.11 8.82
CA VAL A 23 -14.74 5.32 7.99
C VAL A 23 -14.90 6.47 7.00
N ALA A 24 -16.06 6.61 6.35
CA ALA A 24 -16.28 7.65 5.34
C ALA A 24 -16.33 9.06 5.98
N LEU A 25 -16.97 9.18 7.14
CA LEU A 25 -16.98 10.45 7.89
C LEU A 25 -15.61 10.82 8.45
N ARG A 26 -14.82 9.85 8.93
CA ARG A 26 -13.45 10.10 9.42
C ARG A 26 -12.59 10.76 8.37
N GLU A 27 -12.51 10.16 7.20
CA GLU A 27 -11.67 10.65 6.10
C GLU A 27 -12.13 12.05 5.64
N GLY A 28 -13.44 12.27 5.53
CA GLY A 28 -14.00 13.58 5.21
C GLY A 28 -13.61 14.67 6.21
N LEU A 29 -13.77 14.39 7.51
CA LEU A 29 -13.43 15.33 8.58
C LEU A 29 -11.93 15.58 8.66
N ALA A 30 -11.09 14.57 8.45
CA ALA A 30 -9.65 14.72 8.38
C ALA A 30 -9.25 15.74 7.31
N ARG A 31 -9.84 15.64 6.10
CA ARG A 31 -9.63 16.61 5.01
C ARG A 31 -10.11 18.02 5.38
N GLU A 32 -11.28 18.14 5.99
CA GLU A 32 -11.82 19.44 6.42
C GLU A 32 -10.93 20.12 7.45
N ILE A 33 -10.46 19.37 8.45
CA ILE A 33 -9.60 19.90 9.51
C ILE A 33 -8.26 20.31 8.92
N ARG A 34 -7.66 19.48 8.06
CA ARG A 34 -6.44 19.84 7.32
C ARG A 34 -6.62 21.17 6.59
N ALA A 35 -7.72 21.34 5.85
CA ALA A 35 -7.99 22.57 5.11
C ALA A 35 -8.16 23.81 6.02
N ILE A 36 -8.69 23.65 7.23
CA ILE A 36 -8.77 24.72 8.22
C ILE A 36 -7.37 25.06 8.74
N LEU A 37 -6.58 24.07 9.13
CA LEU A 37 -5.23 24.28 9.67
C LEU A 37 -4.31 24.98 8.66
N LEU A 38 -4.33 24.55 7.40
CA LEU A 38 -3.56 25.19 6.32
C LEU A 38 -3.96 26.65 6.11
N ARG A 39 -5.26 26.95 6.12
CA ARG A 39 -5.79 28.31 5.93
C ARG A 39 -5.40 29.24 7.08
N GLU A 40 -5.37 28.73 8.30
CA GLU A 40 -5.04 29.50 9.51
C GLU A 40 -3.53 29.52 9.80
N GLY A 41 -2.71 28.79 9.02
CA GLY A 41 -1.27 28.68 9.25
C GLY A 41 -0.89 27.96 10.55
N ILE A 42 -1.72 27.00 10.98
CA ILE A 42 -1.56 26.26 12.23
C ILE A 42 -0.94 24.89 11.91
N GLY A 43 0.12 24.51 12.63
CA GLY A 43 0.66 23.15 12.54
C GLY A 43 -0.30 22.13 13.16
N GLY A 44 -0.40 20.92 12.59
CA GLY A 44 -1.21 19.83 13.14
C GLY A 44 -0.35 18.60 13.43
N LEU A 45 -0.57 17.96 14.58
CA LEU A 45 -0.12 16.61 14.87
C LEU A 45 -1.34 15.74 15.16
N LEU A 46 -1.51 14.69 14.37
CA LEU A 46 -2.58 13.72 14.50
C LEU A 46 -1.98 12.35 14.85
N VAL A 47 -2.52 11.73 15.89
CA VAL A 47 -2.27 10.32 16.22
C VAL A 47 -3.53 9.54 15.84
N SER A 48 -3.37 8.53 14.99
CA SER A 48 -4.45 7.64 14.58
C SER A 48 -3.91 6.23 14.32
N HIS A 49 -4.78 5.24 14.44
CA HIS A 49 -4.55 3.87 14.01
C HIS A 49 -5.11 3.62 12.59
N ASP A 50 -5.74 4.61 11.96
CA ASP A 50 -6.33 4.53 10.64
C ASP A 50 -5.44 5.20 9.58
N GLN A 51 -5.14 4.46 8.51
CA GLN A 51 -4.24 4.90 7.45
C GLN A 51 -4.89 5.93 6.52
N LEU A 52 -6.17 5.76 6.20
CA LEU A 52 -6.89 6.65 5.29
C LEU A 52 -7.04 8.04 5.93
N GLU A 53 -7.27 8.06 7.24
CA GLU A 53 -7.25 9.30 8.03
C GLU A 53 -5.89 10.00 7.96
N ALA A 54 -4.80 9.26 8.18
CA ALA A 54 -3.44 9.80 8.12
C ALA A 54 -3.11 10.34 6.72
N PHE A 55 -3.43 9.60 5.66
CA PHE A 55 -3.23 10.03 4.26
C PHE A 55 -4.04 11.26 3.89
N ALA A 56 -5.26 11.38 4.43
CA ALA A 56 -6.13 12.52 4.18
C ALA A 56 -5.70 13.79 4.94
N PHE A 57 -5.01 13.63 6.07
CA PHE A 57 -4.67 14.74 6.98
C PHE A 57 -3.25 15.27 6.80
N ALA A 58 -2.26 14.39 6.65
CA ALA A 58 -0.87 14.72 6.91
C ALA A 58 -0.07 14.99 5.63
N ASP A 59 0.89 15.92 5.73
CA ASP A 59 1.91 16.10 4.69
C ASP A 59 3.00 15.01 4.80
N GLU A 60 3.33 14.65 6.04
CA GLU A 60 4.33 13.65 6.43
C GLU A 60 3.76 12.73 7.51
N ILE A 61 4.05 11.44 7.45
CA ILE A 61 3.46 10.43 8.32
C ILE A 61 4.57 9.60 8.96
N GLY A 62 4.54 9.54 10.29
CA GLY A 62 5.40 8.67 11.08
C GLY A 62 4.72 7.33 11.38
N VAL A 63 5.30 6.22 10.94
CA VAL A 63 4.86 4.87 11.31
C VAL A 63 5.62 4.43 12.56
N LEU A 64 4.90 4.20 13.65
CA LEU A 64 5.48 3.73 14.91
C LEU A 64 5.17 2.24 15.14
N HIS A 65 6.17 1.49 15.57
CA HIS A 65 6.02 0.11 16.03
C HIS A 65 6.90 -0.13 17.25
N GLN A 66 6.33 -0.74 18.30
CA GLN A 66 7.04 -1.06 19.55
C GLN A 66 7.81 0.15 20.14
N GLY A 67 7.19 1.34 20.09
CA GLY A 67 7.80 2.58 20.60
C GLY A 67 8.94 3.14 19.74
N ARG A 68 9.17 2.59 18.55
CA ARG A 68 10.18 3.08 17.59
C ARG A 68 9.49 3.65 16.35
N LEU A 69 9.97 4.80 15.90
CA LEU A 69 9.62 5.34 14.59
C LEU A 69 10.37 4.52 13.53
N LEU A 70 9.62 3.77 12.72
CA LEU A 70 10.18 2.92 11.67
C LEU A 70 10.42 3.71 10.38
N GLN A 71 9.49 4.58 10.02
CA GLN A 71 9.58 5.44 8.84
C GLN A 71 8.83 6.75 9.08
N TRP A 72 9.36 7.84 8.54
CA TRP A 72 8.73 9.16 8.51
C TRP A 72 8.83 9.68 7.08
N ASP A 73 7.72 9.68 6.37
CA ASP A 73 7.70 10.07 4.95
C ASP A 73 6.28 10.45 4.51
N SER A 74 6.15 10.94 3.28
CA SER A 74 4.87 11.14 2.59
C SER A 74 4.08 9.83 2.46
N ALA A 75 2.75 9.94 2.38
CA ALA A 75 1.87 8.80 2.12
C ALA A 75 2.29 7.99 0.88
N TYR A 76 2.72 8.69 -0.18
CA TYR A 76 3.21 8.08 -1.42
C TYR A 76 4.44 7.19 -1.17
N ASN A 77 5.46 7.70 -0.49
CA ASN A 77 6.68 6.93 -0.23
C ASN A 77 6.45 5.83 0.80
N LEU A 78 5.59 6.02 1.81
CA LEU A 78 5.20 4.94 2.71
C LEU A 78 4.58 3.76 1.96
N TYR A 79 3.82 4.05 0.91
CA TYR A 79 3.17 3.03 0.09
C TYR A 79 4.13 2.35 -0.89
N HIS A 80 4.87 3.14 -1.68
CA HIS A 80 5.72 2.66 -2.79
C HIS A 80 7.17 2.38 -2.40
N ARG A 81 7.63 2.87 -1.25
CA ARG A 81 9.01 2.72 -0.75
C ARG A 81 9.04 2.48 0.77
N PRO A 82 8.33 1.44 1.26
CA PRO A 82 8.36 1.11 2.68
C PRO A 82 9.77 0.69 3.10
N ALA A 83 10.22 1.19 4.25
CA ALA A 83 11.58 0.99 4.76
C ALA A 83 11.83 -0.44 5.23
N ASP A 84 10.80 -1.16 5.66
CA ASP A 84 10.89 -2.54 6.12
C ASP A 84 9.61 -3.34 5.86
N ARG A 85 9.67 -4.66 6.15
CA ARG A 85 8.56 -5.60 5.98
C ARG A 85 7.33 -5.24 6.83
N PHE A 86 7.54 -4.64 8.00
CA PHE A 86 6.44 -4.23 8.86
C PHE A 86 5.71 -3.04 8.23
N VAL A 87 6.43 -2.00 7.81
CA VAL A 87 5.82 -0.85 7.13
C VAL A 87 5.13 -1.28 5.85
N ALA A 88 5.73 -2.18 5.06
CA ALA A 88 5.14 -2.72 3.84
C ALA A 88 3.81 -3.46 4.09
N GLY A 89 3.74 -4.28 5.15
CA GLY A 89 2.53 -5.02 5.53
C GLY A 89 1.52 -4.18 6.30
N PHE A 90 1.96 -3.09 6.94
CA PHE A 90 1.09 -2.18 7.67
C PHE A 90 0.43 -1.18 6.72
N ILE A 91 1.19 -0.56 5.81
CA ILE A 91 0.70 0.47 4.89
C ILE A 91 0.10 -0.17 3.64
N GLY A 92 -1.19 0.06 3.39
CA GLY A 92 -1.89 -0.41 2.21
C GLY A 92 -2.08 -1.93 2.16
N GLN A 93 -2.75 -2.41 1.12
CA GLN A 93 -2.84 -3.85 0.83
C GLN A 93 -1.64 -4.28 0.00
N GLY A 94 -1.15 -5.49 0.19
CA GLY A 94 -0.02 -6.01 -0.57
C GLY A 94 0.37 -7.40 -0.09
N VAL A 95 1.16 -8.08 -0.90
CA VAL A 95 1.67 -9.41 -0.59
C VAL A 95 3.18 -9.45 -0.82
N LEU A 96 3.86 -10.25 -0.01
CA LEU A 96 5.27 -10.56 -0.21
C LEU A 96 5.35 -11.84 -1.05
N LEU A 97 5.74 -11.70 -2.30
CA LEU A 97 5.92 -12.80 -3.24
C LEU A 97 7.37 -13.29 -3.18
N ALA A 98 7.56 -14.59 -3.01
CA ALA A 98 8.89 -15.19 -3.02
C ALA A 98 9.53 -15.06 -4.42
N GLY A 99 10.79 -14.64 -4.43
CA GLY A 99 11.62 -14.51 -5.60
C GLY A 99 13.07 -14.87 -5.32
N ARG A 100 13.91 -14.75 -6.34
CA ARG A 100 15.36 -14.92 -6.23
C ARG A 100 16.07 -13.81 -6.99
N MET A 101 17.18 -13.36 -6.44
CA MET A 101 18.06 -12.45 -7.17
C MET A 101 18.57 -13.13 -8.44
N GLY A 102 18.35 -12.48 -9.59
CA GLY A 102 18.97 -12.83 -10.85
C GLY A 102 20.37 -12.23 -10.98
N GLU A 103 20.95 -12.31 -12.17
CA GLU A 103 22.16 -11.55 -12.49
C GLU A 103 21.82 -10.05 -12.65
N GLY A 104 22.71 -9.18 -12.17
CA GLY A 104 22.50 -7.73 -12.20
C GLY A 104 21.44 -7.25 -11.20
N SER A 105 20.61 -6.30 -11.63
CA SER A 105 19.55 -5.67 -10.84
C SER A 105 18.18 -6.25 -11.21
N ARG A 106 18.07 -7.58 -11.21
CA ARG A 106 16.87 -8.31 -11.61
C ARG A 106 16.42 -9.26 -10.52
N VAL A 107 15.12 -9.40 -10.34
CA VAL A 107 14.51 -10.39 -9.46
C VAL A 107 13.63 -11.31 -10.29
N CYS A 108 13.91 -12.61 -10.20
CA CYS A 108 13.11 -13.64 -10.83
C CYS A 108 11.99 -14.04 -9.87
N THR A 109 10.74 -13.89 -10.31
CA THR A 109 9.55 -14.33 -9.58
C THR A 109 8.69 -15.23 -10.46
N GLU A 110 7.67 -15.86 -9.88
CA GLU A 110 6.68 -16.60 -10.68
C GLU A 110 5.87 -15.68 -11.62
N LEU A 111 5.76 -14.39 -11.31
CA LEU A 111 5.11 -13.40 -12.16
C LEU A 111 6.00 -12.93 -13.33
N GLY A 112 7.22 -13.45 -13.42
CA GLY A 112 8.23 -13.05 -14.39
C GLY A 112 9.41 -12.32 -13.75
N ASP A 113 10.30 -11.88 -14.62
CA ASP A 113 11.50 -11.12 -14.26
C ASP A 113 11.14 -9.65 -14.06
N ILE A 114 11.57 -9.09 -12.93
CA ILE A 114 11.36 -7.69 -12.57
C ILE A 114 12.73 -7.02 -12.56
N ASP A 115 12.90 -6.00 -13.40
CA ASP A 115 14.09 -5.18 -13.37
C ASP A 115 13.93 -4.09 -12.30
N GLY A 116 14.96 -3.87 -11.48
CA GLY A 116 14.94 -2.82 -10.47
C GLY A 116 16.20 -2.80 -9.62
N VAL A 117 16.62 -1.61 -9.20
CA VAL A 117 17.84 -1.46 -8.40
C VAL A 117 17.62 -2.06 -7.01
N PRO A 118 18.42 -3.06 -6.60
CA PRO A 118 18.35 -3.62 -5.26
C PRO A 118 18.54 -2.52 -4.21
N LEU A 119 17.58 -2.36 -3.30
CA LEU A 119 17.76 -1.51 -2.10
C LEU A 119 18.58 -2.21 -1.01
N ILE A 120 18.90 -3.49 -1.22
CA ILE A 120 19.60 -4.37 -0.29
C ILE A 120 20.75 -5.07 -1.03
N ASP A 121 21.89 -5.24 -0.33
CA ASP A 121 23.00 -6.04 -0.83
C ASP A 121 22.59 -7.52 -0.85
N CYS A 122 22.38 -8.07 -2.03
CA CYS A 122 22.10 -9.49 -2.25
C CYS A 122 22.94 -10.02 -3.41
N ALA A 123 23.41 -11.25 -3.28
CA ALA A 123 24.12 -11.95 -4.34
C ALA A 123 23.11 -12.64 -5.28
N PRO A 124 23.47 -12.88 -6.54
CA PRO A 124 22.67 -13.73 -7.43
C PRO A 124 22.36 -15.09 -6.79
N GLY A 125 21.09 -15.48 -6.85
CA GLY A 125 20.54 -16.71 -6.25
C GLY A 125 19.95 -16.55 -4.85
N ASP A 126 20.25 -15.44 -4.16
CA ASP A 126 19.73 -15.18 -2.81
C ASP A 126 18.19 -15.13 -2.81
N PRO A 127 17.54 -15.75 -1.81
CA PRO A 127 16.09 -15.67 -1.66
C PRO A 127 15.66 -14.29 -1.19
N VAL A 128 14.72 -13.71 -1.91
CA VAL A 128 14.15 -12.39 -1.62
C VAL A 128 12.63 -12.45 -1.65
N ASP A 129 12.00 -11.56 -0.90
CA ASP A 129 10.56 -11.36 -0.93
C ASP A 129 10.27 -10.02 -1.60
N VAL A 130 9.51 -10.04 -2.70
CA VAL A 130 9.11 -8.86 -3.46
C VAL A 130 7.73 -8.41 -2.99
N LEU A 131 7.59 -7.13 -2.65
CA LEU A 131 6.29 -6.55 -2.37
C LEU A 131 5.54 -6.36 -3.70
N VAL A 132 4.37 -6.97 -3.79
CA VAL A 132 3.44 -6.81 -4.91
C VAL A 132 2.16 -6.22 -4.36
N ARG A 133 1.81 -5.03 -4.85
CA ARG A 133 0.57 -4.31 -4.52
C ARG A 133 -0.55 -4.68 -5.50
N PRO A 134 -1.83 -4.46 -5.13
CA PRO A 134 -2.94 -4.73 -6.03
C PRO A 134 -2.86 -3.97 -7.36
N ASP A 135 -2.33 -2.75 -7.36
CA ASP A 135 -2.12 -1.88 -8.52
C ASP A 135 -0.90 -2.25 -9.36
N ASP A 136 0.04 -3.05 -8.82
CA ASP A 136 1.17 -3.60 -9.58
C ASP A 136 0.74 -4.76 -10.50
N VAL A 137 -0.46 -5.33 -10.30
CA VAL A 137 -0.98 -6.46 -11.08
C VAL A 137 -2.14 -5.99 -11.93
N THR A 138 -1.92 -5.93 -13.23
CA THR A 138 -2.92 -5.52 -14.22
C THR A 138 -3.57 -6.72 -14.88
N HIS A 139 -4.87 -6.63 -15.12
CA HIS A 139 -5.60 -7.62 -15.93
C HIS A 139 -5.23 -7.48 -17.41
N ASP A 140 -4.86 -8.58 -18.06
CA ASP A 140 -4.50 -8.64 -19.48
C ASP A 140 -4.87 -10.01 -20.07
N ASP A 141 -6.01 -10.09 -20.77
CA ASP A 141 -6.49 -11.31 -21.42
C ASP A 141 -5.51 -11.91 -22.45
N ALA A 142 -4.60 -11.11 -23.00
CA ALA A 142 -3.61 -11.58 -23.97
C ALA A 142 -2.35 -12.15 -23.30
N SER A 143 -2.20 -11.98 -21.98
CA SER A 143 -1.02 -12.44 -21.26
C SER A 143 -0.97 -13.97 -21.18
N PRO A 144 0.18 -14.59 -21.47
CA PRO A 144 0.37 -16.02 -21.25
C PRO A 144 0.43 -16.37 -19.76
N LEU A 145 0.74 -15.40 -18.89
CA LEU A 145 0.73 -15.56 -17.45
C LEU A 145 -0.70 -15.45 -16.96
N THR A 146 -1.20 -16.51 -16.32
CA THR A 146 -2.57 -16.59 -15.83
C THR A 146 -2.61 -16.94 -14.36
N ALA A 147 -3.66 -16.47 -13.68
CA ALA A 147 -3.92 -16.81 -12.28
C ALA A 147 -5.38 -17.21 -12.08
N GLU A 148 -5.63 -18.09 -11.12
CA GLU A 148 -6.98 -18.51 -10.72
C GLU A 148 -7.61 -17.46 -9.79
N VAL A 149 -8.81 -17.00 -10.13
CA VAL A 149 -9.62 -16.11 -9.27
C VAL A 149 -10.14 -16.94 -8.10
N VAL A 150 -9.71 -16.63 -6.88
CA VAL A 150 -10.16 -17.30 -5.66
C VAL A 150 -11.38 -16.60 -5.08
N ASP A 151 -11.35 -15.27 -5.05
CA ASP A 151 -12.43 -14.42 -4.59
C ASP A 151 -12.40 -13.05 -5.29
N ARG A 152 -13.47 -12.28 -5.09
CA ARG A 152 -13.60 -10.94 -5.63
C ARG A 152 -14.42 -10.05 -4.70
N ALA A 153 -14.06 -8.77 -4.63
CA ALA A 153 -14.80 -7.76 -3.90
C ALA A 153 -15.08 -6.57 -4.82
N PHE A 154 -16.37 -6.26 -5.03
CA PHE A 154 -16.79 -5.08 -5.77
C PHE A 154 -16.61 -3.82 -4.91
N ARG A 155 -15.89 -2.82 -5.42
CA ARG A 155 -15.60 -1.55 -4.74
C ARG A 155 -16.16 -0.33 -5.46
N GLY A 156 -17.09 -0.54 -6.40
CA GLY A 156 -17.70 0.54 -7.18
C GLY A 156 -17.06 0.69 -8.55
N ALA A 157 -15.97 1.45 -8.64
CA ALA A 157 -15.28 1.67 -9.92
C ALA A 157 -14.42 0.46 -10.35
N ASP A 158 -14.07 -0.39 -9.40
CA ASP A 158 -13.08 -1.45 -9.50
C ASP A 158 -13.52 -2.71 -8.73
N PHE A 159 -12.94 -3.84 -9.13
CA PHE A 159 -12.93 -5.08 -8.38
C PHE A 159 -11.54 -5.28 -7.78
N LEU A 160 -11.49 -5.64 -6.50
CA LEU A 160 -10.32 -6.26 -5.92
C LEU A 160 -10.46 -7.78 -6.06
N TYR A 161 -9.57 -8.38 -6.85
CA TYR A 161 -9.50 -9.83 -7.04
C TYR A 161 -8.45 -10.46 -6.13
N GLY A 162 -8.84 -11.52 -5.43
CA GLY A 162 -7.90 -12.46 -4.83
C GLY A 162 -7.49 -13.49 -5.86
N LEU A 163 -6.22 -13.50 -6.23
CA LEU A 163 -5.67 -14.39 -7.25
C LEU A 163 -4.76 -15.44 -6.62
N LYS A 164 -4.73 -16.63 -7.24
CA LYS A 164 -3.82 -17.71 -6.88
C LYS A 164 -3.00 -18.12 -8.10
N LEU A 165 -1.68 -18.11 -7.91
CA LEU A 165 -0.72 -18.58 -8.90
C LEU A 165 -0.60 -20.11 -8.88
N ASP A 166 0.10 -20.68 -9.85
CA ASP A 166 0.25 -22.12 -10.00
C ASP A 166 1.11 -22.73 -8.88
N SER A 167 2.04 -21.97 -8.30
CA SER A 167 2.76 -22.33 -7.06
C SER A 167 1.87 -22.41 -5.83
N GLY A 168 0.66 -21.84 -5.88
CA GLY A 168 -0.23 -21.66 -4.75
C GLY A 168 -0.06 -20.32 -4.01
N ALA A 169 0.89 -19.48 -4.42
CA ALA A 169 1.02 -18.11 -3.91
C ALA A 169 -0.26 -17.30 -4.18
N ARG A 170 -0.62 -16.42 -3.24
CA ARG A 170 -1.80 -15.55 -3.36
C ARG A 170 -1.38 -14.11 -3.61
N LEU A 171 -2.11 -13.46 -4.51
CA LEU A 171 -1.91 -12.07 -4.86
C LEU A 171 -3.24 -11.33 -4.84
N LEU A 172 -3.13 -10.01 -4.93
CA LEU A 172 -4.24 -9.12 -5.16
C LEU A 172 -4.08 -8.45 -6.51
N CYS A 173 -5.18 -8.21 -7.20
CA CYS A 173 -5.22 -7.47 -8.47
C CYS A 173 -6.39 -6.50 -8.42
N LEU A 174 -6.10 -5.22 -8.70
CA LEU A 174 -7.12 -4.19 -8.85
C LEU A 174 -7.46 -4.06 -10.34
N ALA A 175 -8.68 -4.47 -10.71
CA ALA A 175 -9.14 -4.40 -12.10
C ALA A 175 -10.38 -3.51 -12.20
N PRO A 176 -10.59 -2.80 -13.32
CA PRO A 176 -11.80 -2.04 -13.54
C PRO A 176 -13.08 -2.88 -13.41
N SER A 177 -14.16 -2.25 -12.92
CA SER A 177 -15.45 -2.92 -12.64
C SER A 177 -16.13 -3.64 -13.82
N HIS A 178 -15.74 -3.35 -15.07
CA HIS A 178 -16.27 -4.04 -16.25
C HIS A 178 -15.63 -5.40 -16.50
N HIS A 179 -14.49 -5.70 -15.87
CA HIS A 179 -13.88 -7.02 -15.84
C HIS A 179 -14.52 -7.80 -14.69
N ASP A 180 -15.67 -8.45 -14.93
CA ASP A 180 -16.48 -9.15 -13.92
C ASP A 180 -16.22 -10.67 -13.94
N HIS A 181 -15.05 -11.09 -13.48
CA HIS A 181 -14.62 -12.50 -13.50
C HIS A 181 -15.13 -13.27 -12.28
N ALA A 182 -15.64 -14.48 -12.50
CA ALA A 182 -16.16 -15.32 -11.43
C ALA A 182 -15.03 -16.10 -10.72
N PRO A 183 -15.16 -16.40 -9.42
CA PRO A 183 -14.28 -17.35 -8.75
C PRO A 183 -14.18 -18.69 -9.48
N GLY A 184 -12.98 -19.25 -9.54
CA GLY A 184 -12.62 -20.46 -10.29
C GLY A 184 -12.23 -20.21 -11.75
N GLN A 185 -12.44 -19.00 -12.29
CA GLN A 185 -11.93 -18.64 -13.61
C GLN A 185 -10.42 -18.38 -13.56
N ARG A 186 -9.73 -18.64 -14.68
CA ARG A 186 -8.36 -18.17 -14.87
C ARG A 186 -8.39 -16.92 -15.74
N ILE A 187 -7.69 -15.89 -15.29
CA ILE A 187 -7.56 -14.62 -16.00
C ILE A 187 -6.10 -14.37 -16.34
N GLY A 188 -5.84 -13.72 -17.46
CA GLY A 188 -4.51 -13.27 -17.83
C GLY A 188 -4.11 -12.06 -16.99
N ILE A 189 -2.87 -12.04 -16.53
CA ILE A 189 -2.32 -10.96 -15.71
C ILE A 189 -0.97 -10.53 -16.22
N ARG A 190 -0.65 -9.25 -16.00
CA ARG A 190 0.63 -8.66 -16.32
C ARG A 190 1.11 -7.82 -15.15
N LEU A 191 2.38 -7.96 -14.83
CA LEU A 191 3.04 -7.18 -13.81
C LEU A 191 3.42 -5.80 -14.36
N ASP A 192 3.08 -4.75 -13.63
CA ASP A 192 3.35 -3.35 -13.95
C ASP A 192 3.88 -2.66 -12.69
N ILE A 193 5.12 -3.02 -12.31
CA ILE A 193 5.79 -2.48 -11.11
C ILE A 193 6.64 -1.28 -11.53
N ASP A 194 6.28 -0.10 -11.02
CA ASP A 194 7.09 1.11 -11.17
C ASP A 194 8.27 1.16 -10.19
N HIS A 195 8.07 0.66 -8.96
CA HIS A 195 9.09 0.68 -7.89
C HIS A 195 9.30 -0.74 -7.35
N LEU A 196 10.42 -1.37 -7.71
CA LEU A 196 10.79 -2.66 -7.13
C LEU A 196 11.13 -2.48 -5.65
N VAL A 197 10.28 -3.04 -4.79
CA VAL A 197 10.51 -3.13 -3.34
C VAL A 197 10.71 -4.58 -2.97
N MET A 198 11.85 -4.87 -2.34
CA MET A 198 12.19 -6.23 -1.94
C MET A 198 12.89 -6.26 -0.59
N PHE A 199 12.73 -7.39 0.09
CA PHE A 199 13.31 -7.66 1.40
C PHE A 199 14.05 -9.00 1.36
N ARG A 200 15.04 -9.19 2.23
CA ARG A 200 15.62 -10.53 2.41
C ARG A 200 14.55 -11.48 2.92
N SER A 201 14.50 -12.69 2.35
CA SER A 201 13.66 -13.76 2.87
C SER A 201 14.07 -14.07 4.31
N GLY A 202 13.09 -14.18 5.20
CA GLY A 202 13.27 -14.57 6.60
C GLY A 202 13.42 -16.07 6.77
#